data_AF-A0A9W6L3M7-F1
#
_entry.id   AF-A0A9W6L3M7-F1
#
_cell.length_a   1.000
_cell.length_b   1.000
_cell.length_c   1.000
_cell.angle_alpha   90.00
_cell.angle_beta   90.00
_cell.angle_gamma   90.00
#
_symmetry.space_group_name_H-M   'P 1'
#
loop_
_entity.id
_entity.type
_entity.pdbx_description
1 polymer ?
#
loop_
_entity_poly.entity_id
_entity_poly.type
_entity_poly.pdbx_seq_one_letter_code
_entity_poly.pdbx_strand_id
1 'polypeptide(L)' 'MHYEFRVDGVLSEEARAALGDMRITELPPQTVIDGEVLDDSHLHGIIAQLDALGLTLVSVLPDPLP' A
#
# COMPACT_ATOMS: atom_id res chain seq x y z
N MET A 1 0.30 -13.15 -5.30
CA MET A 1 1.60 -12.88 -4.64
C MET A 1 1.35 -11.78 -3.62
N HIS A 2 1.85 -11.93 -2.40
CA HIS A 2 1.67 -10.92 -1.36
C HIS A 2 2.70 -9.80 -1.55
N TYR A 3 2.28 -8.56 -1.40
CA TYR A 3 3.16 -7.39 -1.48
C TYR A 3 2.94 -6.50 -0.27
N GLU A 4 4.04 -5.97 0.25
CA GLU A 4 4.07 -4.99 1.33
C GLU A 4 4.51 -3.62 0.76
N PHE A 5 3.65 -2.61 0.93
CA PHE A 5 3.93 -1.22 0.60
C PHE A 5 4.14 -0.43 1.88
N ARG A 6 5.25 0.28 1.99
CA ARG A 6 5.52 1.19 3.11
C ARG A 6 5.41 2.63 2.66
N VAL A 7 4.58 3.42 3.33
CA VAL A 7 4.39 4.84 3.07
C VAL A 7 4.64 5.66 4.33
N ASP A 8 5.24 6.83 4.18
CA ASP A 8 5.40 7.79 5.28
C ASP A 8 4.09 8.56 5.49
N GLY A 9 3.62 8.62 6.74
CA GLY A 9 2.40 9.33 7.12
C GLY A 9 1.25 8.41 7.52
N VAL A 10 0.10 9.02 7.78
CA VAL A 10 -1.13 8.36 8.26
C VAL A 10 -2.11 8.32 7.09
N LEU A 11 -2.66 7.14 6.79
CA LEU A 11 -3.68 7.00 5.76
C LEU A 11 -5.00 7.61 6.25
N SER A 12 -5.63 8.51 5.50
CA SER A 12 -7.00 8.94 5.79
C SER A 12 -7.98 7.77 5.62
N GLU A 13 -9.16 7.86 6.23
CA GLU A 13 -10.22 6.85 6.08
C GLU A 13 -10.66 6.68 4.61
N GLU A 14 -10.64 7.77 3.85
CA GLU A 14 -10.93 7.80 2.41
C GLU A 14 -9.86 7.05 1.61
N ALA A 15 -8.59 7.26 1.95
CA ALA A 15 -7.47 6.57 1.34
C ALA A 15 -7.51 5.06 1.64
N ARG A 16 -7.87 4.69 2.88
CA ARG A 16 -8.10 3.29 3.27
C ARG A 16 -9.22 2.64 2.45
N ALA A 17 -10.33 3.36 2.25
CA ALA A 17 -11.44 2.87 1.44
C ALA A 17 -11.07 2.69 -0.04
N ALA A 18 -10.21 3.56 -0.59
CA ALA A 18 -9.73 3.46 -1.96
C ALA A 18 -8.82 2.24 -2.19
N LEU A 19 -8.11 1.77 -1.16
CA LEU A 19 -7.22 0.60 -1.21
C LEU A 19 -7.98 -0.74 -1.10
N GLY A 20 -9.29 -0.72 -0.86
CA GLY A 20 -10.15 -1.90 -0.96
C GLY A 20 -9.79 -3.03 0.02
N ASP A 21 -9.55 -4.23 -0.52
CA ASP A 21 -9.30 -5.47 0.25
C ASP A 21 -7.89 -5.55 0.88
N MET A 22 -7.13 -4.45 0.87
CA MET A 22 -5.80 -4.38 1.47
C MET A 22 -5.87 -4.27 2.99
N ARG A 23 -4.99 -4.99 3.68
CA ARG A 23 -4.80 -4.84 5.12
C ARG A 23 -3.82 -3.69 5.36
N ILE A 24 -4.26 -2.74 6.19
CA ILE A 24 -3.53 -1.51 6.47
C ILE A 24 -3.14 -1.50 7.94
N THR A 25 -1.84 -1.52 8.21
CA THR A 25 -1.26 -1.47 9.54
C THR A 25 -0.51 -0.16 9.73
N GLU A 26 -0.99 0.71 10.63
CA GLU A 26 -0.30 1.95 10.99
C GLU A 26 0.71 1.67 12.12
N LEU A 27 2.00 1.68 11.79
CA LEU A 27 3.09 1.64 12.77
C LEU A 27 3.66 3.07 12.88
N PRO A 28 3.82 3.69 14.05
CA PRO A 28 4.51 4.98 14.09
C PRO A 28 5.98 4.78 13.69
N PRO A 29 6.56 5.49 12.69
CA PRO A 29 6.05 6.59 11.84
C PRO A 29 5.67 6.19 10.38
N GLN A 30 5.50 4.90 10.07
CA GLN A 30 5.26 4.35 8.73
C GLN A 30 3.96 3.54 8.65
N THR A 31 3.17 3.79 7.61
CA THR A 31 2.01 2.96 7.30
C THR A 31 2.42 1.82 6.38
N VAL A 32 2.06 0.60 6.77
CA VAL A 32 2.29 -0.63 6.01
C VAL A 32 0.97 -1.08 5.39
N ILE A 33 0.96 -1.30 4.07
CA ILE A 33 -0.18 -1.80 3.32
C ILE A 33 0.22 -3.17 2.77
N ASP A 34 -0.48 -4.22 3.20
CA ASP A 34 -0.31 -5.56 2.68
C ASP A 34 -1.54 -6.00 1.87
N GLY A 35 -1.31 -6.60 0.71
CA GLY A 35 -2.39 -6.97 -0.19
C GLY A 35 -1.97 -7.97 -1.26
N GLU A 36 -2.98 -8.59 -1.88
CA GLU A 36 -2.77 -9.44 -3.04
C GLU A 36 -2.69 -8.59 -4.31
N VAL A 37 -1.55 -8.66 -4.99
CA VAL A 37 -1.37 -8.03 -6.30
C VAL A 37 -1.50 -9.10 -7.37
N LEU A 38 -2.39 -8.84 -8.33
CA LEU A 38 -2.80 -9.79 -9.37
C LEU A 38 -1.83 -9.80 -10.56
N ASP A 39 -1.38 -8.61 -10.97
CA ASP A 39 -0.45 -8.41 -12.08
C ASP A 39 0.28 -7.05 -11.94
N ASP A 40 1.21 -6.77 -12.86
CA ASP A 40 1.96 -5.50 -12.89
C ASP A 40 1.04 -4.28 -13.12
N SER A 41 -0.08 -4.43 -13.83
CA SER A 41 -1.02 -3.33 -14.06
C SER A 41 -1.74 -2.94 -12.76
N HIS A 42 -2.11 -3.94 -11.96
CA HIS A 42 -2.68 -3.77 -10.63
C HIS A 42 -1.68 -3.08 -9.71
N LEU A 43 -0.40 -3.50 -9.73
CA LEU A 43 0.68 -2.85 -9.00
C LEU A 43 0.81 -1.36 -9.36
N HIS A 44 0.87 -1.05 -10.67
CA HIS A 44 0.95 0.32 -11.15
C HIS A 44 -0.27 1.16 -10.76
N GLY A 45 -1.46 0.56 -10.73
CA GLY A 45 -2.69 1.21 -10.25
C GLY A 45 -2.59 1.64 -8.79
N ILE A 46 -2.09 0.76 -7.93
CA ILE A 46 -1.89 1.05 -6.49
C ILE A 46 -0.87 2.19 -6.33
N ILE A 47 0.25 2.16 -7.06
CA ILE A 47 1.27 3.22 -7.00
C ILE A 47 0.67 4.57 -7.42
N ALA A 48 -0.11 4.61 -8.49
CA ALA A 48 -0.77 5.83 -8.96
C ALA A 48 -1.82 6.36 -7.97
N GLN A 49 -2.54 5.47 -7.29
CA GLN A 49 -3.48 5.86 -6.23
C GLN A 49 -2.77 6.47 -5.02
N LEU A 50 -1.65 5.88 -4.58
CA LEU A 50 -0.85 6.43 -3.49
C LEU A 50 -0.36 7.84 -3.82
N ASP A 51 0.13 8.06 -5.04
CA ASP A 51 0.56 9.38 -5.52
C ASP A 51 -0.61 10.37 -5.58
N ALA A 52 -1.77 9.94 -6.08
CA ALA A 52 -2.98 10.77 -6.11
C ALA A 52 -3.49 11.18 -4.71
N LEU A 53 -3.21 10.38 -3.69
CA LEU A 53 -3.52 10.65 -2.28
C LEU A 53 -2.44 11.49 -1.59
N GLY A 54 -1.35 11.83 -2.27
CA GLY A 54 -0.21 12.58 -1.70
C GLY A 54 0.66 11.75 -0.76
N LEU A 55 0.60 10.41 -0.87
CA LEU A 55 1.38 9.50 -0.05
C LEU A 55 2.68 9.17 -0.77
N THR A 56 3.80 9.31 -0.05
CA THR A 56 5.11 8.94 -0.59
C THR A 56 5.35 7.45 -0.38
N LEU A 57 5.46 6.70 -1.47
CA LEU A 57 5.85 5.29 -1.45
C LEU A 57 7.35 5.17 -1.20
N VAL A 58 7.73 4.52 -0.10
CA VAL A 58 9.12 4.38 0.33
C VAL A 58 9.73 3.08 -0.19
N SER A 59 8.95 1.99 -0.16
CA SER A 59 9.40 0.68 -0.65
C SER A 59 8.22 -0.21 -1.01
N VAL A 60 8.41 -1.01 -2.06
CA VAL A 60 7.57 -2.16 -2.40
C VAL A 60 8.42 -3.41 -2.24
N LEU A 61 8.00 -4.33 -1.38
CA LEU A 61 8.65 -5.62 -1.21
C LEU A 61 7.63 -6.72 -1.51
N PRO A 62 7.96 -7.73 -2.32
CA PRO A 62 7.17 -8.95 -2.32
C PRO A 62 7.28 -9.55 -0.92
N ASP A 63 6.14 -9.82 -0.29
CA ASP A 63 6.09 -10.44 1.03
C ASP A 63 6.74 -11.83 0.93
N PRO A 64 7.87 -12.05 1.63
CA PRO A 64 8.47 -13.37 1.69
C PRO A 64 7.54 -14.24 2.54
N LEU A 65 6.80 -15.13 1.87
CA LEU A 65 6.03 -16.21 2.49
C LEU A 65 6.82 -16.82 3.68
N PRO A 66 6.17 -17.11 4.83
CA PRO A 66 6.82 -17.64 6.03
C PRO A 66 7.42 -19.05 5.85
#